data_AF-A0A4U9HYE4-F1
#
_entry.id   AF-A0A4U9HYE4-F1
#
_cell.length_a   1.000
_cell.length_b   1.000
_cell.length_c   1.000
_cell.angle_alpha   90.00
_cell.angle_beta   90.00
_cell.angle_gamma   90.00
#
_symmetry.space_group_name_H-M   'P 1'
#
loop_
_entity.id
_entity.type
_entity.pdbx_description
1 polymer ?
#
loop_
_entity_poly.entity_id
_entity_poly.type
_entity_poly.pdbx_seq_one_letter_code
_entity_poly.pdbx_strand_id
1 'polypeptide(L)'
;MEGHIERNPAEPTRTPTPKVKRERLLLEHFLAIREAALTHSEWLPNACDLALVSGQRREDITLFRFSDVKNGRLFITQEKTGHKLALPLDLRLEAVGLELGEVIERCKVNNPSDFIIYSPVRRGGRKPGPLTPDGLTQAFADVRDATALKFGPNPPPYHEIRSLATRMYERERGEEFTQRLLGHKNIAMTKKYLDARGAEYVMV
;
A
#
# COMPACT_ATOMS: atom_id res chain seq x y z
N MET A 1 -22.91 22.76 -25.47
CA MET A 1 -22.11 22.21 -26.58
C MET A 1 -21.77 23.42 -27.45
N GLU A 2 -20.54 23.93 -27.37
CA GLU A 2 -20.21 25.28 -27.88
C GLU A 2 -19.97 25.34 -29.40
N GLY A 3 -20.27 24.27 -30.17
CA GLY A 3 -20.39 24.33 -31.64
C GLY A 3 -19.12 24.72 -32.42
N HIS A 4 -17.98 24.89 -31.77
CA HIS A 4 -16.76 25.42 -32.39
C HIS A 4 -16.05 24.45 -33.34
N ILE A 5 -16.35 23.15 -33.29
CA ILE A 5 -15.69 22.13 -34.10
C ILE A 5 -16.70 21.02 -34.41
N GLU A 6 -16.81 20.65 -35.69
CA GLU A 6 -17.76 19.62 -36.16
C GLU A 6 -17.22 18.18 -36.01
N ARG A 7 -15.89 18.01 -35.95
CA ARG A 7 -15.24 16.69 -35.81
C ARG A 7 -14.03 16.79 -34.89
N ASN A 8 -13.84 15.78 -34.04
CA ASN A 8 -12.68 15.67 -33.17
C ASN A 8 -11.42 15.26 -33.98
N PRO A 9 -10.42 16.13 -34.17
CA PRO A 9 -9.22 15.79 -34.95
C PRO A 9 -8.34 14.70 -34.30
N ALA A 10 -8.57 14.37 -33.02
CA ALA A 10 -7.86 13.29 -32.33
C ALA A 10 -8.50 11.90 -32.56
N GLU A 11 -9.74 11.83 -33.05
CA GLU A 11 -10.46 10.58 -33.30
C GLU A 11 -9.73 9.58 -34.23
N PRO A 12 -9.07 9.99 -35.33
CA PRO A 12 -8.32 9.05 -36.17
C PRO A 12 -6.97 8.62 -35.58
N THR A 13 -6.54 9.20 -34.45
CA THR A 13 -5.25 8.86 -33.83
C THR A 13 -5.38 7.59 -32.99
N ARG A 14 -4.33 6.77 -32.96
CA ARG A 14 -4.28 5.59 -32.08
C ARG A 14 -3.68 5.96 -30.74
N THR A 15 -4.41 5.72 -29.66
CA THR A 15 -3.84 5.81 -28.30
C THR A 15 -2.79 4.72 -28.12
N PRO A 16 -1.52 5.07 -27.80
CA PRO A 16 -0.50 4.07 -27.52
C PRO A 16 -0.93 3.17 -26.35
N THR A 17 -0.73 1.86 -26.46
CA THR A 17 -0.99 0.96 -25.32
C THR A 17 0.13 1.10 -24.30
N PRO A 18 -0.13 1.62 -23.10
CA PRO A 18 0.91 1.78 -22.09
C PRO A 18 1.38 0.41 -21.59
N LYS A 19 2.69 0.13 -21.70
CA LYS A 19 3.31 -1.03 -21.05
C LYS A 19 3.69 -0.64 -19.63
N VAL A 20 3.21 -1.38 -18.64
CA VAL A 20 3.58 -1.13 -17.24
C VAL A 20 5.01 -1.60 -17.01
N LYS A 21 5.91 -0.67 -16.67
CA LYS A 21 7.35 -0.95 -16.49
C LYS A 21 7.75 -1.28 -15.05
N ARG A 22 6.88 -0.97 -14.10
CA ARG A 22 7.13 -1.10 -12.65
C ARG A 22 7.25 -2.57 -12.25
N GLU A 23 8.35 -2.88 -11.58
CA GLU A 23 8.64 -4.20 -11.01
C GLU A 23 7.72 -4.52 -9.82
N ARG A 24 7.45 -5.81 -9.60
CA ARG A 24 6.71 -6.29 -8.43
C ARG A 24 7.61 -6.39 -7.21
N LEU A 25 7.05 -6.12 -6.04
CA LEU A 25 7.74 -6.34 -4.77
C LEU A 25 7.57 -7.80 -4.33
N LEU A 26 8.66 -8.55 -4.20
CA LEU A 26 8.66 -9.90 -3.64
C LEU A 26 8.62 -9.86 -2.11
N LEU A 27 8.16 -10.95 -1.48
CA LEU A 27 8.09 -11.03 -0.02
C LEU A 27 9.49 -10.90 0.61
N GLU A 28 10.48 -11.59 0.07
CA GLU A 28 11.88 -11.50 0.54
C GLU A 28 12.44 -10.06 0.46
N HIS A 29 12.15 -9.35 -0.63
CA HIS A 29 12.51 -7.95 -0.80
C HIS A 29 11.80 -7.07 0.22
N PHE A 30 10.50 -7.28 0.42
CA PHE A 30 9.73 -6.56 1.43
C PHE A 30 10.33 -6.75 2.83
N LEU A 31 10.64 -7.99 3.23
CA LEU A 31 11.20 -8.28 4.55
C LEU A 31 12.57 -7.59 4.74
N ALA A 32 13.46 -7.65 3.73
CA ALA A 32 14.75 -6.99 3.79
C ALA A 32 14.63 -5.45 3.90
N ILE A 33 13.71 -4.84 3.14
CA ILE A 33 13.46 -3.39 3.21
C ILE A 33 12.83 -3.02 4.55
N ARG A 34 11.89 -3.82 5.05
CA ARG A 34 11.21 -3.61 6.33
C ARG A 34 12.19 -3.72 7.50
N GLU A 35 13.16 -4.63 7.44
CA GLU A 35 14.23 -4.74 8.42
C GLU A 35 15.14 -3.49 8.40
N ALA A 36 15.60 -3.09 7.20
CA ALA A 36 16.40 -1.87 7.05
C ALA A 36 15.66 -0.59 7.48
N ALA A 37 14.33 -0.58 7.43
CA ALA A 37 13.53 0.54 7.89
C ALA A 37 13.61 0.77 9.41
N LEU A 38 13.94 -0.26 10.21
CA LEU A 38 14.07 -0.15 11.67
C LEU A 38 15.15 0.87 12.08
N THR A 39 16.22 0.99 11.27
CA THR A 39 17.30 1.95 11.52
C THR A 39 17.06 3.31 10.89
N HIS A 40 16.04 3.46 10.04
CA HIS A 40 15.72 4.71 9.35
C HIS A 40 14.76 5.58 10.16
N SER A 41 13.63 5.03 10.59
CA SER A 41 12.64 5.74 11.40
C SER A 41 11.71 4.77 12.14
N GLU A 42 11.23 5.18 13.32
CA GLU A 42 10.33 4.35 14.15
C GLU A 42 9.01 4.01 13.44
N TRP A 43 8.51 4.91 12.59
CA TRP A 43 7.20 4.78 11.95
C TRP A 43 7.20 3.98 10.64
N LEU A 44 8.34 3.87 9.94
CA LEU A 44 8.36 3.27 8.59
C LEU A 44 8.13 1.75 8.60
N PRO A 45 8.75 0.96 9.51
CA PRO A 45 8.43 -0.46 9.65
C PRO A 45 6.95 -0.69 9.93
N ASN A 46 6.37 0.11 10.85
CA ASN A 46 4.96 0.07 11.18
C ASN A 46 4.08 0.43 9.98
N ALA A 47 4.45 1.44 9.20
CA ALA A 47 3.72 1.79 7.98
C ALA A 47 3.78 0.67 6.94
N CYS A 48 4.92 -0.01 6.78
CA CYS A 48 5.06 -1.16 5.89
C CYS A 48 4.17 -2.33 6.33
N ASP A 49 4.22 -2.68 7.62
CA ASP A 49 3.42 -3.77 8.19
C ASP A 49 1.91 -3.46 8.08
N LEU A 50 1.51 -2.21 8.38
CA LEU A 50 0.12 -1.75 8.30
C LEU A 50 -0.42 -1.81 6.86
N ALA A 51 0.40 -1.42 5.88
CA ALA A 51 0.02 -1.54 4.47
C ALA A 51 -0.07 -2.99 3.99
N LEU A 52 0.83 -3.86 4.46
CA LEU A 52 0.83 -5.27 4.08
C LEU A 52 -0.40 -5.99 4.64
N VAL A 53 -0.67 -5.84 5.94
CA VAL A 53 -1.78 -6.55 6.59
C VAL A 53 -3.15 -5.97 6.19
N SER A 54 -3.29 -4.65 6.00
CA SER A 54 -4.58 -4.06 5.61
C SER A 54 -4.83 -4.10 4.09
N GLY A 55 -3.78 -4.23 3.29
CA GLY A 55 -3.83 -4.16 1.83
C GLY A 55 -4.30 -2.81 1.28
N GLN A 56 -4.31 -1.72 2.06
CA GLN A 56 -4.87 -0.43 1.63
C GLN A 56 -3.90 0.43 0.81
N ARG A 57 -4.41 1.49 0.16
CA ARG A 57 -3.58 2.40 -0.65
C ARG A 57 -2.75 3.27 0.27
N ARG A 58 -1.57 3.71 -0.18
CA ARG A 58 -0.69 4.61 0.60
C ARG A 58 -1.42 5.87 1.08
N GLU A 59 -2.33 6.40 0.25
CA GLU A 59 -3.14 7.57 0.59
C GLU A 59 -4.04 7.27 1.79
N ASP A 60 -4.75 6.16 1.75
CA ASP A 60 -5.61 5.69 2.83
C ASP A 60 -4.78 5.38 4.11
N ILE A 61 -3.60 4.74 3.99
CA ILE A 61 -2.70 4.43 5.11
C ILE A 61 -2.31 5.70 5.87
N THR A 62 -1.99 6.79 5.17
CA THR A 62 -1.62 8.05 5.82
C THR A 62 -2.78 8.75 6.54
N LEU A 63 -4.02 8.34 6.27
CA LEU A 63 -5.24 8.93 6.81
C LEU A 63 -5.85 8.14 7.96
N PHE A 64 -5.41 6.90 8.22
CA PHE A 64 -5.98 6.11 9.31
C PHE A 64 -5.79 6.78 10.66
N ARG A 65 -6.84 6.72 11.47
CA ARG A 65 -6.83 7.25 12.83
C ARG A 65 -7.13 6.18 13.86
N PHE A 66 -6.59 6.34 15.06
CA PHE A 66 -6.97 5.52 16.20
C PHE A 66 -8.45 5.70 16.53
N SER A 67 -8.99 6.91 16.35
CA SER A 67 -10.41 7.20 16.50
C SER A 67 -11.33 6.47 15.50
N ASP A 68 -10.79 5.89 14.42
CA ASP A 68 -11.53 5.04 13.47
C ASP A 68 -11.59 3.57 13.90
N VAL A 69 -10.91 3.20 14.99
CA VAL A 69 -10.94 1.85 15.57
C VAL A 69 -12.08 1.76 16.59
N LYS A 70 -13.11 0.97 16.29
CA LYS A 70 -14.31 0.81 17.12
C LYS A 70 -14.80 -0.63 17.08
N ASN A 71 -15.27 -1.15 18.21
CA ASN A 71 -15.90 -2.48 18.28
C ASN A 71 -15.07 -3.60 17.63
N GLY A 72 -13.75 -3.62 17.88
CA GLY A 72 -12.83 -4.62 17.32
C GLY A 72 -12.60 -4.51 15.80
N ARG A 73 -12.86 -3.34 15.20
CA ARG A 73 -12.67 -3.10 13.76
C ARG A 73 -12.05 -1.74 13.47
N LEU A 74 -11.24 -1.66 12.41
CA LEU A 74 -10.78 -0.43 11.79
C LEU A 74 -11.75 -0.05 10.66
N PHE A 75 -12.39 1.11 10.78
CA PHE A 75 -13.31 1.64 9.76
C PHE A 75 -12.54 2.51 8.77
N ILE A 76 -12.76 2.28 7.48
CA ILE A 76 -11.99 2.92 6.40
C ILE A 76 -12.96 3.45 5.36
N THR A 77 -12.79 4.71 4.95
CA THR A 77 -13.39 5.24 3.73
C THR A 77 -12.27 5.53 2.75
N GLN A 78 -12.18 4.75 1.68
CA GLN A 78 -11.11 4.89 0.69
C GLN A 78 -11.25 6.21 -0.06
N GLU A 79 -10.22 7.06 -0.03
CA GLU A 79 -10.28 8.42 -0.59
C GLU A 79 -10.61 8.40 -2.09
N LYS A 80 -9.92 7.53 -2.84
CA LYS A 80 -10.04 7.47 -4.31
C LYS A 80 -11.42 7.05 -4.81
N THR A 81 -12.10 6.15 -4.11
CA THR A 81 -13.30 5.46 -4.61
C THR A 81 -14.54 5.69 -3.75
N GLY A 82 -14.39 6.25 -2.54
CA GLY A 82 -15.44 6.34 -1.53
C GLY A 82 -15.87 4.99 -0.95
N HIS A 83 -15.18 3.88 -1.27
CA HIS A 83 -15.55 2.56 -0.79
C HIS A 83 -15.33 2.46 0.73
N LYS A 84 -16.32 1.93 1.45
CA LYS A 84 -16.26 1.79 2.91
C LYS A 84 -15.94 0.35 3.30
N LEU A 85 -15.01 0.18 4.21
CA LEU A 85 -14.55 -1.11 4.72
C LEU A 85 -14.52 -1.07 6.25
N ALA A 86 -14.70 -2.23 6.87
CA ALA A 86 -14.53 -2.42 8.31
C ALA A 86 -13.68 -3.66 8.54
N LEU A 87 -12.36 -3.47 8.65
CA LEU A 87 -11.40 -4.56 8.82
C LEU A 87 -11.40 -5.01 10.27
N PRO A 88 -11.56 -6.31 10.57
CA PRO A 88 -11.49 -6.77 11.94
C PRO A 88 -10.03 -6.71 12.43
N LEU A 89 -9.84 -6.41 13.72
CA LEU A 89 -8.49 -6.28 14.29
C LEU A 89 -7.76 -7.62 14.33
N ASP A 90 -8.49 -8.75 14.37
CA ASP A 90 -7.95 -10.11 14.24
C ASP A 90 -7.60 -10.50 12.79
N LEU A 91 -7.67 -9.55 11.83
CA LEU A 91 -7.21 -9.78 10.46
C LEU A 91 -5.72 -10.12 10.48
N ARG A 92 -5.42 -11.36 10.12
CA ARG A 92 -4.08 -11.92 10.13
C ARG A 92 -3.63 -12.33 8.72
N LEU A 93 -2.39 -12.00 8.40
CA LEU A 93 -1.66 -12.50 7.25
C LEU A 93 -0.67 -13.55 7.75
N GLU A 94 -1.03 -14.82 7.60
CA GLU A 94 -0.38 -15.95 8.28
C GLU A 94 1.06 -16.16 7.82
N ALA A 95 1.33 -15.98 6.51
CA ALA A 95 2.65 -16.21 5.93
C ALA A 95 3.76 -15.33 6.52
N VAL A 96 3.41 -14.22 7.19
CA VAL A 96 4.35 -13.31 7.87
C VAL A 96 4.03 -13.11 9.34
N GLY A 97 3.02 -13.82 9.87
CA GLY A 97 2.60 -13.70 11.27
C GLY A 97 2.16 -12.29 11.68
N LEU A 98 1.62 -11.49 10.75
CA LEU A 98 1.16 -10.12 11.04
C LEU A 98 -0.33 -10.08 11.33
N GLU A 99 -0.71 -9.52 12.47
CA GLU A 99 -2.10 -9.23 12.83
C GLU A 99 -2.35 -7.71 12.85
N LEU A 100 -3.48 -7.27 12.31
CA LEU A 100 -3.82 -5.85 12.19
C LEU A 100 -3.87 -5.14 13.56
N GLY A 101 -4.49 -5.78 14.56
CA GLY A 101 -4.60 -5.26 15.93
C GLY A 101 -3.23 -5.02 16.55
N GLU A 102 -2.35 -6.01 16.50
CA GLU A 102 -0.98 -5.90 17.02
C GLU A 102 -0.19 -4.78 16.32
N VAL A 103 -0.29 -4.68 14.99
CA VAL A 103 0.35 -3.59 14.23
C VAL A 103 -0.15 -2.23 14.70
N ILE A 104 -1.47 -2.06 14.88
CA ILE A 104 -2.07 -0.82 15.36
C ILE A 104 -1.60 -0.49 16.78
N GLU A 105 -1.49 -1.47 17.68
CA GLU A 105 -0.96 -1.25 19.03
C GLU A 105 0.52 -0.82 18.98
N ARG A 106 1.36 -1.43 18.13
CA ARG A 106 2.74 -0.97 17.92
C ARG A 106 2.81 0.47 17.43
N CYS A 107 1.87 0.89 16.59
CA CYS A 107 1.79 2.26 16.09
C CYS A 107 1.43 3.30 17.16
N LYS A 108 0.83 2.89 18.29
CA LYS A 108 0.49 3.80 19.40
C LYS A 108 1.69 4.18 20.24
N VAL A 109 2.70 3.31 20.31
CA VAL A 109 3.89 3.52 21.13
C VAL A 109 4.60 4.79 20.66
N ASN A 110 4.82 5.74 21.58
CA ASN A 110 5.46 7.04 21.32
C ASN A 110 4.76 7.90 20.23
N ASN A 111 3.48 7.64 19.95
CA ASN A 111 2.70 8.40 18.98
C ASN A 111 1.71 9.35 19.69
N PRO A 112 1.97 10.67 19.73
CA PRO A 112 1.09 11.63 20.37
C PRO A 112 -0.09 12.06 19.47
N SER A 113 -0.24 11.47 18.28
CA SER A 113 -1.25 11.84 17.28
C SER A 113 -2.46 10.91 17.32
N ASP A 114 -3.58 11.41 16.81
CA ASP A 114 -4.73 10.56 16.47
C ASP A 114 -4.47 9.74 15.19
N PHE A 115 -3.52 10.13 14.35
CA PHE A 115 -3.15 9.34 13.18
C PHE A 115 -2.35 8.10 13.58
N ILE A 116 -2.67 6.96 12.97
CA ILE A 116 -1.97 5.69 13.24
C ILE A 116 -0.48 5.81 12.85
N ILE A 117 -0.20 6.43 11.71
CA ILE A 117 1.18 6.69 11.29
C ILE A 117 1.53 8.16 11.51
N TYR A 118 2.56 8.39 12.31
CA TYR A 118 3.03 9.71 12.73
C TYR A 118 4.54 9.84 12.55
N SER A 119 5.01 11.02 12.15
CA SER A 119 6.44 11.33 12.10
C SER A 119 6.81 12.39 13.14
N PRO A 120 7.80 12.11 14.01
CA PRO A 120 8.31 13.09 14.98
C PRO A 120 9.29 14.10 14.35
N VAL A 121 9.66 13.93 13.07
CA VAL A 121 10.77 14.65 12.43
C VAL A 121 10.51 16.14 12.35
N ARG A 122 11.50 16.92 12.83
CA ARG A 122 11.57 18.39 12.75
C ARG A 122 12.75 18.80 11.87
N ARG A 123 12.68 18.58 10.56
CA ARG A 123 13.76 18.90 9.61
C ARG A 123 13.22 19.64 8.40
N GLY A 124 13.94 20.64 7.92
CA GLY A 124 13.61 21.38 6.69
C GLY A 124 12.24 22.07 6.74
N GLY A 125 11.85 22.62 7.90
CA GLY A 125 10.54 23.25 8.09
C GLY A 125 9.37 22.28 8.32
N ARG A 126 9.60 20.96 8.25
CA ARG A 126 8.58 19.95 8.60
C ARG A 126 8.28 20.01 10.09
N LYS A 127 6.99 20.06 10.42
CA LYS A 127 6.50 19.91 11.79
C LYS A 127 6.13 18.44 12.04
N PRO A 128 6.23 17.96 13.30
CA PRO A 128 5.76 16.64 13.65
C PRO A 128 4.27 16.51 13.35
N GLY A 129 3.83 15.35 12.85
CA GLY A 129 2.45 15.19 12.42
C GLY A 129 2.23 14.01 11.48
N PRO A 130 1.05 13.97 10.84
CA PRO A 130 0.74 12.94 9.85
C PRO A 130 1.73 12.94 8.69
N LEU A 131 1.92 11.77 8.12
CA LEU A 131 2.71 11.63 6.90
C LEU A 131 1.91 12.05 5.67
N THR A 132 2.64 12.50 4.65
CA THR A 132 2.08 12.66 3.31
C THR A 132 2.32 11.37 2.53
N PRO A 133 1.45 11.02 1.56
CA PRO A 133 1.66 9.85 0.73
C PRO A 133 3.02 9.86 0.02
N ASP A 134 3.50 11.03 -0.38
CA ASP A 134 4.79 11.19 -1.06
C ASP A 134 5.97 11.05 -0.10
N GLY A 135 5.84 11.56 1.13
CA GLY A 135 6.86 11.34 2.17
C GLY A 135 7.01 9.87 2.54
N LEU A 136 5.90 9.12 2.56
CA LEU A 136 5.89 7.68 2.76
C LEU A 136 6.58 6.93 1.61
N THR A 137 6.24 7.28 0.36
CA THR A 137 6.89 6.70 -0.83
C THR A 137 8.39 7.00 -0.86
N GLN A 138 8.79 8.24 -0.55
CA GLN A 138 10.20 8.65 -0.58
C GLN A 138 11.01 7.91 0.48
N ALA A 139 10.56 7.88 1.73
CA ALA A 139 11.27 7.16 2.79
C ALA A 139 11.42 5.67 2.49
N PHE A 140 10.38 5.04 1.92
CA PHE A 140 10.49 3.65 1.48
C PHE A 140 11.52 3.47 0.36
N ALA A 141 11.56 4.39 -0.62
CA ALA A 141 12.53 4.36 -1.69
C ALA A 141 13.97 4.55 -1.16
N ASP A 142 14.17 5.51 -0.25
CA ASP A 142 15.47 5.78 0.38
C ASP A 142 16.00 4.53 1.11
N VAL A 143 15.14 3.85 1.89
CA VAL A 143 15.50 2.61 2.58
C VAL A 143 15.75 1.48 1.60
N ARG A 144 14.89 1.30 0.60
CA ARG A 144 15.06 0.29 -0.46
C ARG A 144 16.40 0.46 -1.16
N ASP A 145 16.74 1.67 -1.57
CA ASP A 145 17.94 1.97 -2.33
C ASP A 145 19.21 1.89 -1.46
N ALA A 146 19.08 1.97 -0.14
CA ALA A 146 20.16 1.70 0.81
C ALA A 146 20.41 0.21 1.07
N THR A 147 19.50 -0.69 0.66
CA THR A 147 19.72 -2.14 0.77
C THR A 147 20.67 -2.67 -0.31
N ALA A 148 21.18 -3.89 -0.13
CA ALA A 148 21.97 -4.58 -1.15
C ALA A 148 21.12 -5.14 -2.32
N LEU A 149 19.80 -5.01 -2.27
CA LEU A 149 18.89 -5.54 -3.28
C LEU A 149 19.16 -4.93 -4.66
N LYS A 150 18.99 -5.74 -5.70
CA LYS A 150 19.16 -5.31 -7.09
C LYS A 150 17.80 -5.26 -7.77
N PHE A 151 17.44 -4.07 -8.20
CA PHE A 151 16.26 -3.82 -9.01
C PHE A 151 16.67 -3.36 -10.40
N GLY A 152 15.77 -3.55 -11.36
CA GLY A 152 15.93 -2.96 -12.68
C GLY A 152 15.63 -1.45 -12.68
N PRO A 153 15.38 -0.88 -13.86
CA PRO A 153 15.24 0.57 -14.02
C PRO A 153 13.97 1.16 -13.38
N ASN A 154 13.02 0.32 -12.93
CA ASN A 154 11.76 0.79 -12.35
C ASN A 154 11.47 0.02 -11.05
N PRO A 155 12.27 0.26 -10.00
CA PRO A 155 12.17 -0.49 -8.75
C PRO A 155 10.80 -0.31 -8.09
N PRO A 156 10.35 -1.30 -7.29
CA PRO A 156 9.03 -1.27 -6.66
C PRO A 156 8.93 -0.09 -5.67
N PRO A 157 7.95 0.81 -5.82
CA PRO A 157 7.64 1.84 -4.85
C PRO A 157 6.79 1.26 -3.71
N TYR A 158 6.57 2.06 -2.66
CA TYR A 158 5.71 1.69 -1.52
C TYR A 158 4.32 1.14 -1.93
N HIS A 159 3.72 1.64 -3.02
CA HIS A 159 2.44 1.15 -3.51
C HIS A 159 2.45 -0.34 -3.91
N GLU A 160 3.60 -0.93 -4.23
CA GLU A 160 3.68 -2.36 -4.54
C GLU A 160 3.45 -3.26 -3.31
N ILE A 161 3.50 -2.73 -2.08
CA ILE A 161 3.08 -3.46 -0.87
C ILE A 161 1.61 -3.89 -0.99
N ARG A 162 0.73 -3.03 -1.54
CA ARG A 162 -0.68 -3.41 -1.79
C ARG A 162 -0.80 -4.58 -2.77
N SER A 163 0.07 -4.64 -3.78
CA SER A 163 0.08 -5.77 -4.73
C SER A 163 0.66 -7.03 -4.13
N LEU A 164 1.64 -6.91 -3.24
CA LEU A 164 2.16 -8.02 -2.45
C LEU A 164 1.07 -8.58 -1.52
N ALA A 165 0.42 -7.72 -0.73
CA ALA A 165 -0.71 -8.08 0.12
C ALA A 165 -1.80 -8.82 -0.65
N THR A 166 -2.16 -8.32 -1.85
CA THR A 166 -3.15 -8.95 -2.72
C THR A 166 -2.78 -10.40 -3.05
N ARG A 167 -1.55 -10.64 -3.53
CA ARG A 167 -1.08 -11.98 -3.92
C ARG A 167 -0.99 -12.92 -2.73
N MET A 168 -0.58 -12.41 -1.56
CA MET A 168 -0.49 -13.22 -0.34
C MET A 168 -1.88 -13.61 0.18
N TYR A 169 -2.81 -12.65 0.30
CA TYR A 169 -4.17 -12.95 0.73
C TYR A 169 -4.94 -13.82 -0.25
N GLU A 170 -4.67 -13.74 -1.55
CA GLU A 170 -5.31 -14.63 -2.51
C GLU A 170 -4.85 -16.08 -2.32
N ARG A 171 -3.55 -16.31 -2.07
CA ARG A 171 -3.04 -17.64 -1.72
C ARG A 171 -3.60 -18.16 -0.39
N GLU A 172 -3.74 -17.31 0.61
CA GLU A 172 -4.19 -17.71 1.95
C GLU A 172 -5.73 -17.85 2.08
N ARG A 173 -6.48 -16.97 1.43
CA ARG A 173 -7.93 -16.77 1.68
C ARG A 173 -8.78 -16.68 0.41
N GLY A 174 -8.17 -16.84 -0.77
CA GLY A 174 -8.84 -16.84 -2.05
C GLY A 174 -9.12 -15.45 -2.63
N GLU A 175 -9.49 -15.45 -3.91
CA GLU A 175 -9.69 -14.24 -4.72
C GLU A 175 -10.85 -13.36 -4.19
N GLU A 176 -11.95 -13.97 -3.73
CA GLU A 176 -13.13 -13.25 -3.25
C GLU A 176 -12.85 -12.42 -1.99
N PHE A 177 -12.15 -13.01 -1.02
CA PHE A 177 -11.73 -12.31 0.18
C PHE A 177 -10.84 -11.12 -0.17
N THR A 178 -9.84 -11.35 -1.02
CA THR A 178 -8.90 -10.33 -1.48
C THR A 178 -9.59 -9.20 -2.22
N GLN A 179 -10.55 -9.50 -3.10
CA GLN A 179 -11.33 -8.48 -3.79
C GLN A 179 -12.09 -7.58 -2.82
N ARG A 180 -12.72 -8.16 -1.79
CA ARG A 180 -13.44 -7.42 -0.74
C ARG A 180 -12.48 -6.56 0.08
N LEU A 181 -11.35 -7.12 0.52
CA LEU A 181 -10.32 -6.40 1.27
C LEU A 181 -9.85 -5.15 0.52
N LEU A 182 -9.65 -5.25 -0.80
CA LEU A 182 -9.21 -4.13 -1.62
C LEU A 182 -10.30 -3.10 -1.92
N GLY A 183 -11.58 -3.40 -1.65
CA GLY A 183 -12.71 -2.55 -2.01
C GLY A 183 -12.95 -2.46 -3.52
N HIS A 184 -12.63 -3.52 -4.26
CA HIS A 184 -12.81 -3.56 -5.72
C HIS A 184 -14.19 -4.11 -6.10
N LYS A 185 -15.02 -3.29 -6.75
CA LYS A 185 -16.31 -3.74 -7.29
C LYS A 185 -16.17 -4.74 -8.44
N ASN A 186 -15.12 -4.61 -9.25
CA ASN A 186 -14.88 -5.44 -10.42
C ASN A 186 -13.62 -6.29 -10.22
N ILE A 187 -13.76 -7.60 -10.41
CA ILE A 187 -12.68 -8.57 -10.27
C ILE A 187 -11.52 -8.33 -11.25
N ALA A 188 -11.78 -7.76 -12.43
CA ALA A 188 -10.75 -7.38 -13.38
C ALA A 188 -9.73 -6.41 -12.78
N MET A 189 -10.13 -5.58 -11.80
CA MET A 189 -9.20 -4.71 -11.08
C MET A 189 -8.34 -5.50 -10.09
N THR A 190 -8.89 -6.50 -9.41
CA THR A 190 -8.12 -7.40 -8.52
C THR A 190 -7.09 -8.20 -9.31
N LYS A 191 -7.46 -8.73 -10.50
CA LYS A 191 -6.54 -9.47 -11.38
C LYS A 191 -5.31 -8.66 -11.77
N LYS A 192 -5.42 -7.34 -11.93
CA LYS A 192 -4.26 -6.45 -12.17
C LYS A 192 -3.27 -6.41 -11.00
N TYR A 193 -3.71 -6.66 -9.77
CA TYR A 193 -2.85 -6.74 -8.59
C TYR A 193 -2.32 -8.16 -8.33
N LEU A 194 -3.05 -9.19 -8.77
CA LEU A 194 -2.62 -10.59 -8.70
C LEU A 194 -1.49 -10.93 -9.68
N ASP A 195 -1.45 -10.26 -10.82
CA ASP A 195 -0.42 -10.50 -11.84
C ASP A 195 1.00 -10.22 -11.30
N ALA A 196 1.79 -11.28 -11.12
CA ALA A 196 3.19 -11.21 -10.69
C ALA A 196 4.15 -10.64 -11.75
N ARG A 197 3.70 -10.45 -13.00
CA ARG A 197 4.49 -9.88 -14.11
C ARG A 197 5.84 -10.58 -14.32
N GLY A 198 5.87 -11.90 -14.13
CA GLY A 198 7.07 -12.72 -14.26
C GLY A 198 8.05 -12.60 -13.09
N ALA A 199 7.71 -11.89 -12.01
CA ALA A 199 8.56 -11.79 -10.82
C ALA A 199 8.54 -13.06 -9.95
N GLU A 200 7.51 -13.90 -10.09
CA GLU A 200 7.38 -15.16 -9.34
C GLU A 200 7.11 -16.31 -10.30
N TYR A 201 7.62 -17.49 -9.94
CA TYR A 201 7.27 -18.74 -10.60
C TYR A 201 5.89 -19.21 -10.13
N VAL A 202 5.09 -19.72 -11.06
CA VAL A 202 3.83 -20.39 -10.74
C VAL A 202 4.16 -21.86 -10.44
N MET A 203 3.96 -22.27 -9.19
CA MET A 203 4.04 -23.67 -8.80
C MET A 203 2.80 -24.39 -9.35
N VAL A 204 3.00 -25.49 -10.08
CA VAL A 204 1.95 -26.33 -10.68
C VAL A 204 1.86 -27.69 -10.02
#